data_AF-A0A4P5QT28-F1
#
_entry.id   AF-A0A4P5QT28-F1
#
_cell.length_a   1.000
_cell.length_b   1.000
_cell.length_c   1.000
_cell.angle_alpha   90.00
_cell.angle_beta   90.00
_cell.angle_gamma   90.00
#
_symmetry.space_group_name_H-M   'P 1'
#
loop_
_entity.id
_entity.type
_entity.pdbx_description
1 polymer ?
#
loop_
_entity_poly.entity_id
_entity_poly.type
_entity_poly.pdbx_seq_one_letter_code
_entity_poly.pdbx_strand_id
1 'polypeptide(L)'
;MRHRTARGILLAIRPDKLAHSNFHAVQYFVIALQLTVALGILNVWMLRPSKATPYRGGDAKNLREEFAAYGLPFWFMCVVGVLKVGLAIALIAAIWIHRVAQPAAIGLGLLMLGAFVMHLKVKDPIKKALPSIAVLAMCAAIALFSRRVQSEYRQTQVGIQGEIEQRRDRLRQRILDFDPDSHGYQHHQRKSGRRRASHPRLA
;
A
#
# COMPACT_ATOMS: atom_id res chain seq x y z
N MET A 1 -0.73 -52.71 19.34
CA MET A 1 -2.09 -52.21 19.63
C MET A 1 -2.07 -50.69 19.64
N ARG A 2 -3.15 -50.08 19.13
CA ARG A 2 -3.38 -48.65 18.91
C ARG A 2 -3.39 -47.88 20.23
N HIS A 3 -2.92 -46.62 20.21
CA HIS A 3 -3.65 -45.44 20.69
C HIS A 3 -2.79 -44.17 20.40
N ARG A 4 -2.67 -43.79 19.12
CA ARG A 4 -2.39 -42.38 18.77
C ARG A 4 -3.72 -41.65 18.83
N THR A 5 -4.06 -41.24 20.05
CA THR A 5 -5.32 -40.60 20.40
C THR A 5 -5.44 -39.25 19.68
N ALA A 6 -6.66 -38.92 19.29
CA ALA A 6 -7.11 -37.79 18.46
C ALA A 6 -6.81 -36.36 19.00
N ARG A 7 -5.70 -36.15 19.72
CA ARG A 7 -5.22 -34.84 20.17
C ARG A 7 -4.45 -34.06 19.11
N GLY A 8 -4.02 -34.71 18.02
CA GLY A 8 -3.24 -34.07 16.94
C GLY A 8 -4.05 -33.29 15.90
N ILE A 9 -5.37 -33.38 15.90
CA ILE A 9 -6.22 -32.76 14.87
C ILE A 9 -6.79 -31.41 15.33
N LEU A 10 -6.87 -31.15 16.64
CA LEU A 10 -7.49 -29.93 17.19
C LEU A 10 -6.51 -28.78 17.49
N LEU A 11 -5.20 -29.01 17.42
CA LEU A 11 -4.15 -28.00 17.66
C LEU A 11 -3.46 -27.50 16.37
N ALA A 12 -3.97 -27.88 15.21
CA ALA A 12 -3.43 -27.49 13.91
C ALA A 12 -4.29 -26.44 13.18
N ILE A 13 -5.01 -25.58 13.92
CA ILE A 13 -5.37 -24.28 13.34
C ILE A 13 -4.05 -23.51 13.22
N ARG A 14 -3.41 -23.72 12.07
CA ARG A 14 -2.14 -23.14 11.65
C ARG A 14 -2.21 -21.61 11.77
N PRO A 15 -1.47 -20.99 12.70
CA PRO A 15 -1.50 -19.53 12.90
C PRO A 15 -1.03 -18.76 11.65
N ASP A 16 -0.25 -19.39 10.78
CA ASP A 16 0.20 -18.84 9.49
C ASP A 16 -0.95 -18.53 8.52
N LYS A 17 -2.00 -19.37 8.48
CA LYS A 17 -3.16 -19.12 7.61
C LYS A 17 -4.05 -17.99 8.11
N LEU A 18 -4.24 -17.90 9.43
CA LEU A 18 -5.04 -16.82 10.04
C LEU A 18 -4.35 -15.46 9.88
N ALA A 19 -3.02 -15.41 9.98
CA ALA A 19 -2.25 -14.20 9.74
C ALA A 19 -2.36 -13.74 8.27
N HIS A 20 -2.27 -14.67 7.31
CA HIS A 20 -2.35 -14.35 5.87
C HIS A 20 -3.73 -13.85 5.43
N SER A 21 -4.83 -14.40 5.96
CA SER A 21 -6.18 -13.93 5.63
C SER A 21 -6.44 -12.50 6.15
N ASN A 22 -5.92 -12.19 7.33
CA ASN A 22 -6.08 -10.87 7.93
C ASN A 22 -5.31 -9.79 7.17
N PHE A 23 -4.16 -10.13 6.61
CA PHE A 23 -3.36 -9.21 5.78
C PHE A 23 -4.15 -8.70 4.56
N HIS A 24 -4.68 -9.63 3.75
CA HIS A 24 -5.45 -9.27 2.57
C HIS A 24 -6.72 -8.49 2.92
N ALA A 25 -7.40 -8.87 4.01
CA ALA A 25 -8.57 -8.13 4.49
C ALA A 25 -8.23 -6.66 4.82
N VAL A 26 -7.15 -6.42 5.57
CA VAL A 26 -6.69 -5.06 5.90
C VAL A 26 -6.26 -4.30 4.64
N GLN A 27 -5.60 -4.97 3.69
CA GLN A 27 -5.20 -4.36 2.42
C GLN A 27 -6.42 -3.90 1.61
N TYR A 28 -7.40 -4.77 1.38
CA TYR A 28 -8.62 -4.41 0.64
C TYR A 28 -9.41 -3.31 1.34
N PHE A 29 -9.46 -3.35 2.68
CA PHE A 29 -10.08 -2.28 3.47
C PHE A 29 -9.40 -0.92 3.25
N VAL A 30 -8.08 -0.86 3.29
CA VAL A 30 -7.32 0.39 3.03
C VAL A 30 -7.57 0.89 1.60
N ILE A 31 -7.56 0.01 0.60
CA ILE A 31 -7.82 0.38 -0.80
C ILE A 31 -9.23 0.95 -0.96
N ALA A 32 -10.24 0.34 -0.34
CA ALA A 32 -11.62 0.84 -0.40
C ALA A 32 -11.76 2.25 0.20
N LEU A 33 -11.10 2.51 1.33
CA LEU A 33 -11.05 3.84 1.94
C LEU A 33 -10.34 4.86 1.05
N GLN A 34 -9.18 4.50 0.48
CA GLN A 34 -8.43 5.37 -0.43
C GLN A 34 -9.27 5.78 -1.64
N LEU A 35 -9.95 4.83 -2.27
CA LEU A 35 -10.82 5.10 -3.41
C LEU A 35 -12.01 5.99 -3.03
N THR A 36 -12.66 5.70 -1.91
CA THR A 36 -13.82 6.49 -1.44
C THR A 36 -13.42 7.94 -1.16
N VAL A 37 -12.30 8.15 -0.45
CA VAL A 37 -11.78 9.48 -0.15
C VAL A 37 -11.34 10.21 -1.42
N ALA A 38 -10.54 9.56 -2.27
CA ALA A 38 -10.00 10.18 -3.48
C ALA A 38 -11.13 10.57 -4.45
N LEU A 39 -12.04 9.65 -4.76
CA LEU A 39 -13.17 9.92 -5.65
C LEU A 39 -14.12 10.96 -5.06
N GLY A 40 -14.35 10.93 -3.74
CA GLY A 40 -15.16 11.94 -3.05
C GLY A 40 -14.58 13.35 -3.19
N ILE A 41 -13.28 13.51 -2.97
CA ILE A 41 -12.59 14.80 -3.11
C ILE A 41 -12.58 15.28 -4.57
N LEU A 42 -12.24 14.39 -5.51
CA LEU A 42 -12.23 14.72 -6.95
C LEU A 42 -13.62 15.13 -7.43
N ASN A 43 -14.67 14.44 -6.98
CA ASN A 43 -16.05 14.81 -7.31
C ASN A 43 -16.40 16.23 -6.81
N VAL A 44 -16.08 16.55 -5.56
CA VAL A 44 -16.36 17.89 -4.99
C VAL A 44 -15.63 19.00 -5.75
N TRP A 45 -14.35 18.80 -6.03
CA TRP A 45 -13.48 19.85 -6.56
C TRP A 45 -13.50 19.97 -8.09
N MET A 46 -13.74 18.87 -8.82
CA MET A 46 -13.79 18.89 -10.29
C MET A 46 -15.21 18.92 -10.85
N LEU A 47 -16.14 18.13 -10.30
CA LEU A 47 -17.46 17.92 -10.92
C LEU A 47 -18.56 18.82 -10.34
N ARG A 48 -18.46 19.21 -9.07
CA ARG A 48 -19.49 20.06 -8.42
C ARG A 48 -19.01 21.32 -7.70
N PRO A 49 -17.91 22.00 -8.08
CA PRO A 49 -17.44 23.19 -7.36
C PRO A 49 -18.48 24.32 -7.33
N SER A 50 -19.38 24.39 -8.32
CA SER A 50 -20.42 25.41 -8.45
C SER A 50 -21.82 24.99 -7.97
N LYS A 51 -22.01 23.76 -7.46
CA LYS A 51 -23.35 23.27 -7.04
C LYS A 51 -23.60 23.53 -5.56
N ALA A 52 -24.77 24.05 -5.20
CA ALA A 52 -25.17 24.17 -3.80
C ALA A 52 -25.28 22.78 -3.15
N THR A 53 -24.78 22.65 -1.93
CA THR A 53 -24.95 21.42 -1.13
C THR A 53 -25.28 21.79 0.32
N PRO A 54 -26.04 20.95 1.05
CA PRO A 54 -26.37 21.20 2.46
C PRO A 54 -25.16 21.27 3.39
N TYR A 55 -23.98 20.87 2.88
CA TYR A 55 -22.74 20.79 3.65
C TYR A 55 -21.80 21.97 3.44
N ARG A 56 -22.15 22.94 2.58
CA ARG A 56 -21.32 24.13 2.37
C ARG A 56 -21.32 25.02 3.60
N GLY A 57 -20.19 25.66 3.88
CA GLY A 57 -20.08 26.57 5.01
C GLY A 57 -20.88 27.86 4.84
N GLY A 58 -21.48 28.33 5.93
CA GLY A 58 -22.38 29.50 5.89
C GLY A 58 -23.56 29.30 4.92
N ASP A 59 -24.00 30.36 4.25
CA ASP A 59 -25.09 30.31 3.25
C ASP A 59 -24.57 30.15 1.81
N ALA A 60 -23.35 29.64 1.65
CA ALA A 60 -22.67 29.57 0.36
C ALA A 60 -23.34 28.59 -0.61
N LYS A 61 -23.48 29.02 -1.87
CA LYS A 61 -24.01 28.20 -2.97
C LYS A 61 -22.90 27.55 -3.80
N ASN A 62 -21.69 28.12 -3.76
CA ASN A 62 -20.51 27.61 -4.49
C ASN A 62 -19.23 27.71 -3.63
N LEU A 63 -18.14 27.12 -4.13
CA LEU A 63 -16.90 26.97 -3.34
C LEU A 63 -16.25 28.33 -3.08
N ARG A 64 -16.42 29.28 -4.02
CA ARG A 64 -15.89 30.63 -3.91
C ARG A 64 -16.60 31.41 -2.80
N GLU A 65 -17.92 31.33 -2.75
CA GLU A 65 -18.74 31.92 -1.67
C GLU A 65 -18.43 31.27 -0.32
N GLU A 66 -18.15 29.97 -0.29
CA GLU A 66 -17.80 29.25 0.94
C GLU A 66 -16.48 29.74 1.52
N PHE A 67 -15.44 29.88 0.69
CA PHE A 67 -14.17 30.45 1.11
C PHE A 67 -14.31 31.94 1.49
N ALA A 68 -15.15 32.70 0.79
CA ALA A 68 -15.46 34.08 1.16
C ALA A 68 -16.14 34.15 2.54
N ALA A 69 -17.08 33.25 2.84
CA ALA A 69 -17.72 33.15 4.15
C ALA A 69 -16.72 32.80 5.28
N TYR A 70 -15.69 32.01 4.98
CA TYR A 70 -14.59 31.74 5.92
C TYR A 70 -13.62 32.93 6.11
N GLY A 71 -13.76 33.99 5.30
CA GLY A 71 -12.87 35.13 5.24
C GLY A 71 -11.55 34.83 4.52
N LEU A 72 -11.56 33.86 3.58
CA LEU A 72 -10.38 33.42 2.84
C LEU A 72 -10.41 33.93 1.39
N PRO A 73 -9.29 34.43 0.85
CA PRO A 73 -9.22 34.95 -0.51
C PRO A 73 -9.24 33.83 -1.56
N PHE A 74 -9.60 34.18 -2.79
CA PHE A 74 -9.70 33.23 -3.91
C PHE A 74 -8.39 32.48 -4.21
N TRP A 75 -7.23 33.14 -4.10
CA TRP A 75 -5.94 32.47 -4.32
C TRP A 75 -5.72 31.31 -3.34
N PHE A 76 -6.17 31.45 -2.08
CA PHE A 76 -6.08 30.41 -1.06
C PHE A 76 -7.01 29.23 -1.40
N MET A 77 -8.20 29.51 -1.93
CA MET A 77 -9.09 28.47 -2.45
C MET A 77 -8.41 27.65 -3.56
N CYS A 78 -7.72 28.31 -4.50
CA CYS A 78 -6.99 27.63 -5.56
C CYS A 78 -5.88 26.74 -4.99
N VAL A 79 -5.08 27.23 -4.03
CA VAL A 79 -4.02 26.45 -3.38
C VAL A 79 -4.59 25.23 -2.68
N VAL A 80 -5.63 25.40 -1.86
CA VAL A 80 -6.30 24.28 -1.17
C VAL A 80 -6.88 23.28 -2.15
N GLY A 81 -7.43 23.76 -3.27
CA GLY A 81 -7.95 22.90 -4.34
C GLY A 81 -6.89 22.06 -5.02
N VAL A 82 -5.81 22.68 -5.47
CA VAL A 82 -4.67 21.98 -6.09
C VAL A 82 -4.09 20.95 -5.13
N LEU A 83 -3.90 21.31 -3.85
CA LEU A 83 -3.42 20.38 -2.85
C LEU A 83 -4.39 19.20 -2.65
N LYS A 84 -5.69 19.45 -2.49
CA LYS A 84 -6.69 18.39 -2.30
C LYS A 84 -6.74 17.44 -3.50
N VAL A 85 -6.72 17.97 -4.73
CA VAL A 85 -6.72 17.17 -5.96
C VAL A 85 -5.42 16.38 -6.09
N GLY A 86 -4.26 17.02 -5.88
CA GLY A 86 -2.96 16.36 -5.93
C GLY A 86 -2.84 15.22 -4.90
N LEU A 87 -3.31 15.44 -3.68
CA LEU A 87 -3.32 14.42 -2.63
C LEU A 87 -4.34 13.30 -2.90
N ALA A 88 -5.49 13.61 -3.52
CA ALA A 88 -6.43 12.59 -3.95
C ALA A 88 -5.85 11.70 -5.07
N ILE A 89 -5.15 12.29 -6.04
CA ILE A 89 -4.43 11.54 -7.08
C ILE A 89 -3.31 10.70 -6.44
N ALA A 90 -2.57 11.25 -5.48
CA ALA A 90 -1.54 10.52 -4.74
C ALA A 90 -2.13 9.32 -3.95
N LEU A 91 -3.33 9.44 -3.39
CA LEU A 91 -4.04 8.31 -2.75
C LEU A 91 -4.42 7.21 -3.75
N ILE A 92 -4.76 7.57 -4.99
CA ILE A 92 -5.00 6.58 -6.06
C ILE A 92 -3.67 5.93 -6.47
N ALA A 93 -2.61 6.73 -6.68
CA ALA A 93 -1.28 6.22 -7.02
C ALA A 93 -0.72 5.29 -5.93
N ALA A 94 -1.15 5.46 -4.68
CA ALA A 94 -0.74 4.63 -3.56
C ALA A 94 -1.18 3.16 -3.66
N ILE A 95 -2.11 2.82 -4.56
CA ILE A 95 -2.50 1.43 -4.86
C ILE A 95 -1.31 0.67 -5.46
N TRP A 96 -0.53 1.31 -6.32
CA TRP A 96 0.70 0.74 -6.89
C TRP A 96 1.91 1.07 -6.02
N ILE A 97 1.98 2.31 -5.53
CA ILE A 97 3.13 2.83 -4.77
C ILE A 97 2.74 2.99 -3.30
N HIS A 98 2.64 1.85 -2.59
CA HIS A 98 2.16 1.76 -1.20
C HIS A 98 2.82 2.76 -0.23
N ARG A 99 4.08 3.14 -0.47
CA ARG A 99 4.83 4.12 0.37
C ARG A 99 4.18 5.51 0.41
N VAL A 100 3.42 5.87 -0.62
CA VAL A 100 2.77 7.19 -0.76
C VAL A 100 1.45 7.28 0.00
N ALA A 101 0.83 6.13 0.35
CA ALA A 101 -0.46 6.08 1.04
C ALA A 101 -0.51 6.93 2.31
N GLN A 102 0.48 6.73 3.18
CA GLN A 102 0.54 7.38 4.48
C GLN A 102 0.78 8.90 4.38
N PRO A 103 1.81 9.41 3.68
CA PRO A 103 2.00 10.86 3.56
C PRO A 103 0.84 11.55 2.85
N ALA A 104 0.23 10.91 1.84
CA ALA A 104 -0.93 11.47 1.16
C ALA A 104 -2.16 11.57 2.09
N ALA A 105 -2.44 10.51 2.87
CA ALA A 105 -3.54 10.52 3.84
C ALA A 105 -3.33 11.54 4.97
N ILE A 106 -2.09 11.70 5.47
CA ILE A 106 -1.77 12.71 6.49
C ILE A 106 -1.97 14.11 5.92
N GLY A 107 -1.41 14.41 4.74
CA GLY A 107 -1.57 15.71 4.09
C GLY A 107 -3.03 16.06 3.85
N LEU A 108 -3.82 15.10 3.34
CA LEU A 108 -5.24 15.33 3.10
C LEU A 108 -6.02 15.48 4.42
N GLY A 109 -5.68 14.69 5.44
CA GLY A 109 -6.22 14.82 6.78
C GLY A 109 -5.99 16.20 7.38
N LEU A 110 -4.80 16.77 7.24
CA LEU A 110 -4.50 18.14 7.69
C LEU A 110 -5.39 19.18 6.99
N LEU A 111 -5.64 19.03 5.68
CA LEU A 111 -6.56 19.91 4.94
C LEU A 111 -8.02 19.74 5.38
N MET A 112 -8.44 18.52 5.75
CA MET A 112 -9.78 18.28 6.32
C MET A 112 -9.91 18.86 7.72
N LEU A 113 -8.86 18.77 8.54
CA LEU A 113 -8.82 19.41 9.84
C LEU A 113 -8.93 20.94 9.70
N GLY A 114 -8.21 21.54 8.75
CA GLY A 114 -8.35 22.96 8.43
C GLY A 114 -9.77 23.33 8.02
N ALA A 115 -10.43 22.52 7.18
CA ALA A 115 -11.82 22.73 6.80
C ALA A 115 -12.79 22.63 8.00
N PHE A 116 -12.57 21.65 8.88
CA PHE A 116 -13.34 21.51 10.11
C PHE A 116 -13.21 22.75 11.02
N VAL A 117 -11.99 23.24 11.22
CA VAL A 117 -11.74 24.48 11.99
C VAL A 117 -12.43 25.68 11.35
N MET A 118 -12.51 25.78 10.02
CA MET A 118 -13.22 26.87 9.36
C MET A 118 -14.73 26.82 9.62
N HIS A 119 -15.36 25.63 9.62
CA HIS A 119 -16.76 25.48 10.04
C HIS A 119 -16.99 25.91 11.49
N LEU A 120 -16.06 25.58 12.41
CA LEU A 120 -16.13 26.05 13.80
C LEU A 120 -16.01 27.58 13.87
N LYS A 121 -15.10 28.17 13.09
CA LYS A 121 -14.85 29.61 13.04
C LYS A 121 -16.10 30.40 12.60
N VAL A 122 -16.84 29.91 11.60
CA VAL A 122 -18.09 30.54 11.13
C VAL A 122 -19.32 30.07 11.91
N LYS A 123 -19.15 29.28 12.98
CA LYS A 123 -20.21 28.74 13.83
C LYS A 123 -21.26 27.94 13.06
N ASP A 124 -20.83 27.19 12.05
CA ASP A 124 -21.73 26.31 11.32
C ASP A 124 -22.25 25.18 12.22
N PRO A 125 -23.48 24.70 12.02
CA PRO A 125 -23.94 23.47 12.65
C PRO A 125 -23.03 22.30 12.26
N ILE A 126 -22.73 21.41 13.22
CA ILE A 126 -21.86 20.23 13.03
C ILE A 126 -22.26 19.39 11.82
N LYS A 127 -23.55 19.37 11.47
CA LYS A 127 -24.10 18.70 10.29
C LYS A 127 -23.40 19.13 8.99
N LYS A 128 -23.02 20.40 8.85
CA LYS A 128 -22.28 20.90 7.67
C LYS A 128 -20.85 20.42 7.64
N ALA A 129 -20.23 20.26 8.82
CA ALA A 129 -18.88 19.77 8.96
C ALA A 129 -18.75 18.24 8.81
N LEU A 130 -19.86 17.49 8.72
CA LEU A 130 -19.86 16.03 8.61
C LEU A 130 -18.93 15.49 7.50
N PRO A 131 -18.90 16.05 6.27
CA PRO A 131 -17.98 15.54 5.26
C PRO A 131 -16.51 15.70 5.67
N SER A 132 -16.15 16.82 6.29
CA SER A 132 -14.78 17.06 6.75
C SER A 132 -14.37 16.07 7.84
N ILE A 133 -15.25 15.80 8.81
CA ILE A 133 -15.00 14.86 9.91
C ILE A 133 -14.93 13.42 9.39
N ALA A 134 -15.86 13.03 8.50
CA ALA A 134 -15.88 11.69 7.93
C ALA A 134 -14.61 11.41 7.13
N VAL A 135 -14.20 12.33 6.26
CA VAL A 135 -12.96 12.18 5.48
C VAL A 135 -11.74 12.23 6.39
N LEU A 136 -11.72 13.07 7.43
CA LEU A 136 -10.65 13.09 8.42
C LEU A 136 -10.49 11.74 9.13
N ALA A 137 -11.58 11.13 9.56
CA ALA A 137 -11.58 9.80 10.18
C ALA A 137 -11.09 8.72 9.22
N MET A 138 -11.52 8.76 7.96
CA MET A 138 -11.01 7.85 6.92
C MET A 138 -9.52 8.06 6.65
N CYS A 139 -9.04 9.30 6.59
CA CYS A 139 -7.61 9.60 6.43
C CYS A 139 -6.79 9.07 7.61
N ALA A 140 -7.29 9.21 8.84
CA ALA A 140 -6.64 8.66 10.03
C ALA A 140 -6.58 7.12 9.97
N ALA A 141 -7.69 6.46 9.58
CA ALA A 141 -7.71 5.02 9.38
C ALA A 141 -6.70 4.58 8.31
N ILE A 142 -6.69 5.22 7.13
CA ILE A 142 -5.71 4.93 6.06
C ILE A 142 -4.28 5.09 6.59
N ALA A 143 -3.97 6.17 7.30
CA ALA A 143 -2.63 6.43 7.83
C ALA A 143 -2.19 5.38 8.87
N LEU A 144 -3.10 4.87 9.68
CA LEU A 144 -2.80 3.85 10.70
C LEU A 144 -2.67 2.45 10.10
N PHE A 145 -3.61 2.04 9.24
CA PHE A 145 -3.63 0.69 8.67
C PHE A 145 -2.60 0.51 7.55
N SER A 146 -2.31 1.56 6.77
CA SER A 146 -1.26 1.48 5.73
C SER A 146 0.14 1.23 6.28
N ARG A 147 0.43 1.67 7.52
CA ARG A 147 1.70 1.36 8.21
C ARG A 147 1.92 -0.14 8.37
N ARG A 148 0.86 -0.86 8.76
CA ARG A 148 0.92 -2.33 8.91
C ARG A 148 1.19 -2.98 7.56
N VAL A 149 0.39 -2.64 6.55
CA VAL A 149 0.53 -3.19 5.19
C VAL A 149 1.92 -2.95 4.62
N GLN A 150 2.47 -1.74 4.78
CA GLN A 150 3.83 -1.42 4.33
C GLN A 150 4.91 -2.23 5.07
N SER A 151 4.71 -2.53 6.35
CA SER A 151 5.68 -3.31 7.14
C SER A 151 5.78 -4.76 6.65
N GLU A 152 4.66 -5.37 6.29
CA GLU A 152 4.62 -6.74 5.76
C GLU A 152 5.22 -6.82 4.35
N TYR A 153 4.91 -5.85 3.48
CA TYR A 153 5.57 -5.76 2.16
C TYR A 153 7.08 -5.57 2.30
N ARG A 154 7.54 -4.73 3.22
CA ARG A 154 8.96 -4.51 3.47
C ARG A 154 9.63 -5.80 3.97
N GLN A 155 9.03 -6.49 4.93
CA GLN A 155 9.59 -7.72 5.49
C GLN A 155 9.66 -8.83 4.44
N THR A 156 8.64 -8.96 3.58
CA THR A 156 8.64 -9.91 2.47
C THR A 156 9.82 -9.65 1.51
N GLN A 157 10.04 -8.38 1.14
CA GLN A 157 11.14 -8.00 0.25
C GLN A 157 12.52 -8.24 0.89
N VAL A 158 12.68 -7.89 2.17
CA VAL A 158 13.92 -8.13 2.92
C VAL A 158 14.19 -9.64 3.05
N GLY A 159 13.17 -10.44 3.29
CA GLY A 159 13.28 -11.90 3.38
C GLY A 159 13.75 -12.54 2.09
N ILE A 160 13.14 -12.18 0.96
CA ILE A 160 13.55 -12.67 -0.37
C ILE A 160 15.00 -12.28 -0.66
N GLN A 161 15.37 -11.02 -0.40
CA GLN A 161 16.73 -10.55 -0.62
C GLN A 161 17.75 -11.29 0.27
N GLY A 162 17.41 -11.54 1.53
CA GLY A 162 18.23 -12.32 2.45
C GLY A 162 18.42 -13.77 1.98
N GLU A 163 17.36 -14.41 1.45
CA GLU A 163 17.46 -15.76 0.90
C GLU A 163 18.35 -15.81 -0.37
N ILE A 164 18.20 -14.81 -1.25
CA ILE A 164 19.05 -14.67 -2.45
C ILE A 164 20.51 -14.50 -2.04
N GLU A 165 20.79 -13.64 -1.05
CA GLU A 165 22.14 -13.41 -0.52
C GLU A 165 22.72 -14.71 0.06
N GLN A 166 21.96 -15.40 0.90
CA GLN A 166 22.39 -16.65 1.52
C GLN A 166 22.62 -17.75 0.48
N ARG A 167 21.77 -17.84 -0.56
CA ARG A 167 21.97 -18.77 -1.68
C ARG A 167 23.23 -18.41 -2.46
N ARG A 168 23.48 -17.14 -2.72
CA ARG A 168 24.70 -16.65 -3.38
C ARG A 168 25.95 -17.04 -2.59
N ASP A 169 25.95 -16.84 -1.27
CA ASP A 169 27.11 -17.17 -0.45
C ASP A 169 27.35 -18.68 -0.32
N ARG A 170 26.29 -19.48 -0.19
CA ARG A 170 26.40 -20.95 -0.26
C ARG A 170 26.99 -21.43 -1.59
N LEU A 171 26.59 -20.81 -2.71
CA LEU A 171 27.13 -21.15 -4.02
C LEU A 171 28.60 -20.73 -4.14
N ARG A 172 28.97 -19.56 -3.60
CA ARG A 172 30.38 -19.11 -3.54
C ARG A 172 31.24 -20.10 -2.76
N GLN A 173 30.81 -20.51 -1.56
CA GLN A 173 31.54 -21.49 -0.75
C GLN A 173 31.69 -22.82 -1.50
N ARG A 174 30.62 -23.32 -2.12
CA ARG A 174 30.70 -24.55 -2.94
C ARG A 174 31.67 -24.47 -4.11
N ILE A 175 31.84 -23.29 -4.71
CA ILE A 175 32.82 -23.08 -5.79
C ILE A 175 34.25 -23.02 -5.23
N LEU A 176 34.45 -22.41 -4.06
CA LEU A 176 35.76 -22.37 -3.40
C LEU A 176 36.20 -23.74 -2.89
N ASP A 177 35.25 -24.52 -2.38
CA ASP A 177 35.46 -25.90 -1.92
C ASP A 177 35.48 -26.91 -3.08
N PHE A 178 35.30 -26.44 -4.33
CA PHE A 178 35.27 -27.31 -5.49
C PHE A 178 36.70 -27.77 -5.85
N ASP A 179 37.00 -29.02 -5.51
CA ASP A 179 38.23 -29.69 -5.89
C ASP A 179 38.09 -30.43 -7.24
N PRO A 180 38.74 -29.95 -8.32
CA PRO A 180 38.66 -30.56 -9.65
C PRO A 180 39.35 -31.93 -9.75
N ASP A 181 40.26 -32.27 -8.83
CA ASP A 181 41.02 -33.53 -8.84
C ASP A 181 40.38 -34.64 -8.00
N SER A 182 39.21 -34.36 -7.41
CA SER A 182 38.42 -35.37 -6.72
C SER A 182 38.10 -36.56 -7.64
N HIS A 183 38.33 -37.79 -7.15
CA HIS A 183 38.20 -39.05 -7.90
C HIS A 183 36.83 -39.22 -8.62
N GLY A 184 35.77 -38.60 -8.10
CA GLY A 184 34.44 -38.59 -8.70
C GLY A 184 34.30 -37.70 -9.93
N TYR A 185 35.00 -36.55 -9.99
CA TYR A 185 34.91 -35.59 -11.09
C TYR A 185 35.58 -36.10 -12.37
N GLN A 186 36.77 -36.71 -12.20
CA GLN A 186 37.53 -37.38 -13.27
C GLN A 186 36.73 -38.51 -13.95
N HIS A 187 35.96 -39.29 -13.18
CA HIS A 187 35.13 -40.37 -13.71
C HIS A 187 33.94 -39.86 -14.55
N HIS A 188 33.38 -38.71 -14.19
CA HIS A 188 32.26 -38.09 -14.91
C HIS A 188 32.69 -37.47 -16.24
N GLN A 189 33.87 -36.85 -16.27
CA GLN A 189 34.52 -36.34 -17.49
C GLN A 189 34.89 -37.48 -18.47
N ARG A 190 35.46 -38.60 -17.96
CA ARG A 190 35.77 -39.78 -18.80
C ARG A 190 34.56 -40.41 -19.47
N LYS A 191 33.40 -40.45 -18.81
CA LYS A 191 32.14 -40.95 -19.42
C LYS A 191 31.53 -39.97 -20.43
N SER A 192 31.65 -38.66 -20.20
CA SER A 192 31.17 -37.61 -21.11
C SER A 192 32.02 -37.50 -22.39
N GLY A 193 33.35 -37.52 -22.25
CA GLY A 193 34.30 -37.46 -23.38
C GLY A 193 34.23 -38.67 -24.33
N ARG A 194 33.81 -39.84 -23.85
CA ARG A 194 33.62 -41.05 -24.69
C ARG A 194 32.46 -40.95 -25.69
N ARG A 195 31.52 -40.00 -25.52
CA ARG A 195 30.40 -39.80 -26.47
C ARG A 195 30.71 -38.84 -27.63
N ARG A 196 31.86 -38.15 -27.64
CA ARG A 196 32.23 -37.19 -28.71
C ARG A 196 33.16 -37.77 -29.79
N ALA A 197 33.67 -38.99 -29.63
CA ALA A 197 34.59 -39.62 -30.58
C ALA A 197 33.88 -40.70 -31.43
N SER A 198 32.93 -40.30 -32.26
CA SER A 198 32.37 -41.16 -33.32
C SER A 198 31.82 -40.30 -34.45
N HIS A 199 32.69 -39.57 -35.14
CA HIS A 199 32.40 -39.04 -36.48
C HIS A 199 32.90 -40.05 -37.51
N PRO A 200 32.05 -40.58 -38.41
CA PRO A 200 32.50 -41.46 -39.48
C PRO A 200 33.32 -40.67 -40.50
N ARG A 201 34.51 -41.18 -40.83
CA ARG A 201 35.27 -40.74 -42.02
C ARG A 201 34.45 -41.13 -43.25
N LEU A 202 34.02 -40.14 -44.01
CA LEU A 202 33.49 -40.33 -45.37
C LEU A 202 34.70 -40.50 -46.31
N ALA A 203 34.74 -41.63 -46.99
CA ALA A 203 35.55 -41.89 -48.17
C ALA A 203 34.72 -41.57 -49.42
#